data_AF-A0A8H7TC13-F1
#
_entry.id   AF-A0A8H7TC13-F1
#
_cell.length_a   1.000
_cell.length_b   1.000
_cell.length_c   1.000
_cell.angle_alpha   90.00
_cell.angle_beta   90.00
_cell.angle_gamma   90.00
#
_symmetry.space_group_name_H-M   'P 1'
#
loop_
_entity.id
_entity.type
_entity.pdbx_description
1 polymer ?
#
loop_
_entity_poly.entity_id
_entity_poly.type
_entity_poly.pdbx_seq_one_letter_code
_entity_poly.pdbx_strand_id
1 'polypeptide(L)'
;MSLMHSEYNEDQDKYQEVMESFRDELVGRGDQPALDYVDMAIKGARAHSFDIREFERFPHRHECLGRVTAKEEQVFMDAGGNKLAPKKEPVKQ
;
A
#
# COMPACT_ATOMS: atom_id res chain seq x y z
N MET A 1 9.55 1.19 -7.30
CA MET A 1 8.45 1.89 -6.60
C MET A 1 7.38 2.50 -7.51
N SER A 2 7.54 2.55 -8.86
CA SER A 2 6.53 3.22 -9.71
C SER A 2 5.12 2.60 -9.62
N LEU A 3 5.03 1.26 -9.61
CA LEU A 3 3.73 0.56 -9.57
C LEU A 3 2.94 0.83 -8.28
N MET A 4 3.56 0.79 -7.10
CA MET A 4 2.86 1.07 -5.83
C MET A 4 2.39 2.52 -5.67
N HIS A 5 2.87 3.46 -6.49
CA HIS A 5 2.39 4.85 -6.49
C HIS A 5 1.29 5.10 -7.54
N SER A 6 0.92 4.07 -8.32
CA SER A 6 -0.18 4.09 -9.26
C SER A 6 -1.53 4.06 -8.55
N GLU A 7 -2.56 4.67 -9.13
CA GLU A 7 -3.95 4.61 -8.63
C GLU A 7 -4.76 3.47 -9.29
N TYR A 8 -4.08 2.42 -9.79
CA TYR A 8 -4.71 1.23 -10.38
C TYR A 8 -4.49 0.00 -9.49
N ASN A 9 -5.56 -0.76 -9.24
CA ASN A 9 -5.52 -1.97 -8.42
C ASN A 9 -4.59 -3.04 -8.98
N GLU A 10 -4.59 -3.21 -10.30
CA GLU A 10 -3.75 -4.18 -11.01
C GLU A 10 -2.26 -3.88 -10.84
N ASP A 11 -1.89 -2.60 -10.77
CA ASP A 11 -0.50 -2.19 -10.53
C ASP A 11 -0.08 -2.48 -9.08
N GLN A 12 -1.00 -2.31 -8.12
CA GLN A 12 -0.76 -2.66 -6.72
C GLN A 12 -0.53 -4.18 -6.57
N ASP A 13 -1.36 -4.99 -7.23
CA ASP A 13 -1.22 -6.44 -7.26
C ASP A 13 0.10 -6.86 -7.92
N LYS A 14 0.43 -6.23 -9.07
CA LYS A 14 1.66 -6.55 -9.78
C LYS A 14 2.91 -6.21 -8.98
N TYR A 15 2.90 -5.10 -8.25
CA TYR A 15 4.00 -4.75 -7.36
C TYR A 15 4.17 -5.80 -6.25
N GLN A 16 3.06 -6.23 -5.63
CA GLN A 16 3.09 -7.24 -4.58
C GLN A 16 3.66 -8.58 -5.09
N GLU A 17 3.19 -9.04 -6.26
CA GLU A 17 3.67 -10.27 -6.92
C GLU A 17 5.18 -10.23 -7.17
N VAL A 18 5.68 -9.14 -7.76
CA VAL A 18 7.11 -9.00 -8.09
C VAL A 18 7.96 -8.98 -6.82
N MET A 19 7.55 -8.23 -5.80
CA MET A 19 8.32 -8.15 -4.56
C MET A 19 8.33 -9.45 -3.77
N GLU A 20 7.21 -10.19 -3.76
CA GLU A 20 7.15 -11.52 -3.13
C GLU A 20 8.06 -12.52 -3.87
N SER A 21 8.11 -12.49 -5.21
CA SER A 21 9.05 -13.33 -5.96
C SER A 21 10.53 -13.03 -5.65
N PHE A 22 10.89 -11.75 -5.49
CA PHE A 22 12.24 -11.36 -5.08
C PHE A 22 12.56 -11.81 -3.66
N ARG A 23 11.58 -11.70 -2.76
CA ARG A 23 11.73 -12.17 -1.37
C ARG A 23 12.09 -13.65 -1.33
N ASP A 24 11.37 -14.48 -2.07
CA ASP A 24 11.59 -15.93 -2.12
C ASP A 24 12.98 -16.29 -2.67
N GLU A 25 13.43 -15.58 -3.70
CA GLU A 25 14.78 -15.73 -4.26
C GLU A 25 15.87 -15.39 -3.22
N LEU A 26 15.70 -14.29 -2.49
CA LEU A 26 16.66 -13.83 -1.48
C LEU A 26 16.74 -14.77 -0.28
N VAL A 27 15.61 -15.35 0.14
CA VAL A 27 15.58 -16.41 1.17
C VAL A 27 16.45 -17.59 0.73
N GLY A 28 16.35 -18.01 -0.54
CA GLY A 28 17.16 -19.13 -1.07
C GLY A 28 18.67 -18.83 -1.10
N ARG A 29 19.06 -17.55 -1.22
CA ARG A 29 20.46 -17.10 -1.24
C ARG A 29 21.04 -16.83 0.15
N GLY A 30 20.20 -16.70 1.18
CA GLY A 30 20.63 -16.37 2.55
C GLY A 30 21.11 -14.92 2.72
N ASP A 31 20.70 -14.00 1.85
CA ASP A 31 21.08 -12.58 1.91
C ASP A 31 20.13 -11.80 2.83
N GLN A 32 20.42 -11.82 4.13
CA GLN A 32 19.57 -11.20 5.14
C GLN A 32 19.42 -9.67 4.97
N PRO A 33 20.50 -8.88 4.72
CA PRO A 33 20.35 -7.44 4.50
C PRO A 33 19.43 -7.09 3.33
N ALA A 34 19.51 -7.83 2.22
CA ALA A 34 18.61 -7.63 1.09
C ALA A 34 17.17 -8.03 1.43
N LEU A 35 16.99 -9.13 2.16
CA LEU A 35 15.67 -9.61 2.59
C LEU A 35 14.98 -8.59 3.50
N ASP A 36 15.69 -7.99 4.46
CA ASP A 36 15.13 -6.96 5.36
C ASP A 36 14.62 -5.74 4.58
N TYR A 37 15.36 -5.34 3.53
CA TYR A 37 14.95 -4.24 2.65
C TYR A 37 13.69 -4.60 1.85
N VAL A 38 13.63 -5.80 1.29
CA VAL A 38 12.45 -6.27 0.53
C VAL A 38 11.23 -6.39 1.44
N ASP A 39 11.39 -6.88 2.67
CA ASP A 39 10.31 -6.96 3.65
C ASP A 39 9.79 -5.58 4.05
N MET A 40 10.67 -4.60 4.23
CA MET A 40 10.28 -3.21 4.44
C MET A 40 9.49 -2.67 3.24
N ALA A 41 9.94 -2.94 2.01
CA ALA A 41 9.28 -2.49 0.79
C ALA A 41 7.89 -3.13 0.62
N ILE A 42 7.75 -4.43 0.90
CA ILE A 42 6.46 -5.14 0.89
C ILE A 42 5.50 -4.52 1.91
N LYS A 43 5.97 -4.24 3.13
CA LYS A 43 5.15 -3.58 4.15
C LYS A 43 4.65 -2.21 3.66
N GLY A 44 5.52 -1.42 3.05
CA GLY A 44 5.16 -0.13 2.46
C GLY A 44 4.13 -0.27 1.32
N ALA A 45 4.27 -1.27 0.46
CA ALA A 45 3.35 -1.53 -0.64
C ALA A 45 1.94 -1.90 -0.15
N ARG A 46 1.85 -2.74 0.88
CA ARG A 46 0.56 -3.11 1.49
C ARG A 46 -0.17 -1.90 2.05
N ALA A 47 0.56 -0.95 2.65
CA ALA A 47 -0.03 0.30 3.07
C ALA A 47 -0.58 1.10 1.88
N HIS A 48 0.16 1.25 0.78
CA HIS A 48 -0.34 1.98 -0.40
C HIS A 48 -1.57 1.31 -1.01
N SER A 49 -1.53 -0.02 -1.13
CA SER A 49 -2.64 -0.82 -1.64
C SER A 49 -3.91 -0.64 -0.82
N PHE A 50 -3.82 -0.45 0.51
CA PHE A 50 -4.97 -0.16 1.36
C PHE A 50 -5.79 1.05 0.86
N ASP A 51 -5.13 2.19 0.59
CA ASP A 51 -5.83 3.40 0.13
C ASP A 51 -6.49 3.17 -1.24
N ILE A 52 -5.80 2.48 -2.15
CA ILE A 52 -6.33 2.18 -3.49
C ILE A 52 -7.50 1.19 -3.43
N ARG A 53 -7.49 0.24 -2.50
CA ARG A 53 -8.59 -0.72 -2.35
C ARG A 53 -9.82 -0.09 -1.72
N GLU A 54 -9.66 0.85 -0.78
CA GLU A 54 -10.79 1.51 -0.12
C GLU A 54 -11.34 2.72 -0.87
N PHE A 55 -10.49 3.47 -1.58
CA PHE A 55 -10.87 4.74 -2.21
C PHE A 55 -10.64 4.76 -3.72
N GLU A 56 -10.04 3.73 -4.31
CA GLU A 56 -9.64 3.65 -5.73
C GLU A 56 -8.62 4.72 -6.18
N ARG A 57 -8.06 5.45 -5.23
CA ARG A 57 -7.11 6.56 -5.42
C ARG A 57 -6.44 6.92 -4.11
N PHE A 58 -5.51 7.87 -4.12
CA PHE A 58 -4.89 8.39 -2.88
C PHE A 58 -5.58 9.68 -2.43
N PRO A 59 -6.35 9.68 -1.31
CA PRO A 59 -7.01 10.88 -0.81
C PRO A 59 -6.05 12.05 -0.54
N HIS A 60 -4.83 11.74 -0.10
CA HIS A 60 -3.75 12.71 0.13
C HIS A 60 -3.39 13.55 -1.12
N ARG A 61 -3.75 13.10 -2.34
CA ARG A 61 -3.41 13.80 -3.58
C ARG A 61 -4.49 14.80 -4.03
N HIS A 62 -5.64 14.86 -3.37
CA HIS A 62 -6.79 15.62 -3.87
C HIS A 62 -6.52 17.11 -4.05
N GLU A 63 -5.94 17.76 -3.03
CA GLU A 63 -5.60 19.18 -3.08
C GLU A 63 -4.68 19.50 -4.26
N CYS A 64 -3.59 18.74 -4.40
CA CYS A 64 -2.61 18.93 -5.47
C CYS A 64 -3.18 18.67 -6.88
N LEU A 65 -4.22 17.84 -6.99
CA LEU A 65 -4.84 17.47 -8.26
C LEU A 65 -6.15 18.23 -8.52
N GLY A 66 -6.53 19.17 -7.64
CA GLY A 66 -7.78 19.93 -7.76
C GLY A 66 -9.04 19.06 -7.69
N ARG A 67 -8.98 17.90 -7.04
CA ARG A 67 -10.11 16.98 -6.90
C ARG A 67 -10.96 17.36 -5.69
N VAL A 68 -12.26 17.07 -5.77
CA VAL A 68 -13.17 17.17 -4.63
C VAL A 68 -13.03 15.92 -3.76
N THR A 69 -12.77 16.12 -2.47
CA THR A 69 -12.72 15.07 -1.45
C THR A 69 -14.14 14.64 -1.07
N ALA A 70 -14.45 13.34 -1.20
CA ALA A 70 -15.70 12.78 -0.71
C ALA A 70 -15.75 12.79 0.82
N LYS A 71 -16.95 12.63 1.39
CA LYS A 71 -17.12 12.72 2.85
C LYS A 71 -16.33 11.63 3.59
N GLU A 72 -16.36 10.40 3.08
CA GLU A 72 -15.70 9.24 3.64
C GLU A 72 -14.17 9.40 3.59
N GLU A 73 -13.65 9.93 2.48
CA GLU A 73 -12.24 10.28 2.31
C GLU A 73 -11.84 11.40 3.29
N GLN A 74 -12.69 12.40 3.49
CA GLN A 74 -12.40 13.48 4.45
C GLN A 74 -12.35 12.95 5.89
N VAL A 75 -13.28 12.07 6.28
CA VAL A 75 -13.24 11.41 7.60
C VAL A 75 -11.96 10.62 7.79
N PHE A 76 -11.52 9.89 6.75
CA PHE A 76 -10.25 9.17 6.75
C PHE A 76 -9.04 10.11 6.92
N MET A 77 -9.02 11.22 6.17
CA MET A 77 -7.96 12.23 6.25
C MET A 77 -7.94 12.93 7.63
N ASP A 78 -9.11 13.28 8.17
CA ASP A 78 -9.27 13.89 9.49
C ASP A 78 -8.82 12.95 10.62
N ALA A 79 -8.99 11.63 10.44
CA ALA A 79 -8.48 10.60 11.35
C ALA A 79 -6.95 10.38 11.23
N GLY A 80 -6.27 11.13 10.38
CA GLY A 80 -4.82 11.11 10.21
C GLY A 80 -4.31 10.27 9.03
N GLY A 81 -5.20 9.78 8.16
CA GLY A 81 -4.83 9.11 6.91
C GLY A 81 -4.00 7.83 7.10
N ASN A 82 -3.21 7.49 6.09
CA ASN A 82 -2.53 6.19 6.01
C ASN A 82 -1.20 6.14 6.77
N LYS A 83 -1.23 5.80 8.04
CA LYS A 83 0.00 5.60 8.85
C LYS A 83 0.50 4.15 8.73
N LEU A 84 0.88 3.79 7.51
CA LEU A 84 1.44 2.50 7.05
C LEU A 84 0.61 1.27 7.43
N ALA A 85 -0.68 1.36 7.18
CA ALA A 85 -1.70 0.39 7.54
C ALA A 85 -1.29 -1.05 7.16
N PRO A 86 -1.37 -2.01 8.09
CA PRO A 86 -2.69 -2.53 8.48
C PRO A 86 -2.88 -2.83 9.98
N LYS A 87 -4.08 -2.58 10.51
CA LYS A 87 -4.92 -3.63 11.14
C LYS A 87 -6.40 -3.23 11.20
N LYS A 88 -7.25 -4.09 10.64
CA LYS A 88 -8.38 -4.76 11.31
C LYS A 88 -8.48 -6.17 10.70
N GLU A 89 -8.85 -7.23 11.41
CA GLU A 89 -10.03 -7.36 12.29
C GLU A 89 -9.80 -8.21 13.56
N PRO A 90 -10.80 -8.32 14.47
CA PRO A 90 -11.56 -9.57 14.42
C PRO A 90 -13.05 -9.41 14.13
N VAL A 91 -13.57 -10.59 13.83
CA VAL A 91 -14.55 -10.99 12.84
C VAL A 91 -15.81 -11.53 13.54
N LYS A 92 -16.93 -11.50 12.80
CA LYS A 92 -18.18 -12.28 12.94
C LYS A 92 -19.14 -11.94 14.09
N GLN A 93 -20.28 -11.41 13.61
CA GLN A 93 -21.68 -11.47 14.09
C GLN A 93 -21.96 -11.18 15.55
#